data_AF-A0A0S8H1C2-F1
#
_entry.id   AF-A0A0S8H1C2-F1
#
_cell.length_a   1.000
_cell.length_b   1.000
_cell.length_c   1.000
_cell.angle_alpha   90.00
_cell.angle_beta   90.00
_cell.angle_gamma   90.00
#
_symmetry.space_group_name_H-M   'P 1'
#
loop_
_entity.id
_entity.type
_entity.pdbx_description
1 polymer ?
#
loop_
_entity_poly.entity_id
_entity_poly.type
_entity_poly.pdbx_seq_one_letter_code
_entity_poly.pdbx_strand_id
1 'polypeptide(L)'
;MALAILILIEPNAFPVTLSIESKSGTPDQTLEVPITVDDPSGIAGAAFTVEYDSSALSITVESVFFNTFLDQLLLLSTIGIPEEDDGIIKIPVLDENGNPKLDDYSIPIYIEVPPEVDGIQYFQPLLANEVSGTGMRISAARFTPADSSNSTLFTLYVTLKSGAQLGTYNINIVPTRLYDTVAGYDANGETIDLLIGADPDQEVTSASAFPVLLDDDGYTNHVNNGYVTFMDVINQEIDLSAGWNLISLRQQPSDISIDSVLEVISGKYASVWVYFDGSWRVYDPENPGFSDLTTMEAGRGYWINMDEATRLNISGTTPSNSVELAAGWNLVGYNCSTSQSVADALASIEGKYVSIWAYMDGSWKVYDPNNPGFSDQRCVRGHYRR
;
A
#
# COMPACT_ATOMS: atom_id res chain seq x y z
N MET A 1 -3.10 55.50 -2.77
CA MET A 1 -1.67 55.17 -2.88
C MET A 1 -1.57 53.68 -2.59
N ALA A 2 -1.49 52.84 -3.62
CA ALA A 2 -1.44 51.38 -3.44
C ALA A 2 0.03 50.97 -3.31
N LEU A 3 0.37 50.35 -2.17
CA LEU A 3 1.68 49.79 -1.91
C LEU A 3 1.76 48.44 -2.64
N ALA A 4 2.56 48.37 -3.70
CA ALA A 4 2.95 47.09 -4.30
C ALA A 4 4.27 46.67 -3.64
N ILE A 5 4.27 45.51 -2.98
CA ILE A 5 5.47 44.90 -2.41
C ILE A 5 5.97 43.90 -3.45
N LEU A 6 7.15 44.18 -4.00
CA LEU A 6 7.89 43.21 -4.81
C LEU A 6 8.77 42.41 -3.83
N ILE A 7 8.38 41.17 -3.56
CA ILE A 7 9.19 40.24 -2.75
C ILE A 7 10.04 39.44 -3.73
N LEU A 8 11.36 39.56 -3.60
CA LEU A 8 12.31 38.60 -4.17
C LEU A 8 12.36 37.42 -3.20
N ILE A 9 11.80 36.29 -3.60
CA ILE A 9 11.95 35.03 -2.87
C ILE A 9 13.28 34.42 -3.35
N GLU A 10 14.19 34.11 -2.43
CA GLU A 10 15.42 33.37 -2.76
C GLU A 10 15.06 32.00 -3.37
N PRO A 11 15.85 31.44 -4.31
CA PRO A 11 15.49 30.22 -5.05
C PRO A 11 15.48 28.94 -4.18
N ASN A 12 15.72 29.03 -2.88
CA ASN A 12 15.78 27.86 -1.99
C ASN A 12 14.37 27.39 -1.61
N ALA A 13 13.44 27.34 -2.57
CA ALA A 13 12.25 26.54 -2.46
C ALA A 13 12.65 25.13 -2.88
N PHE A 14 12.92 24.23 -1.93
CA PHE A 14 13.03 22.80 -2.21
C PHE A 14 11.68 22.37 -2.81
N PRO A 15 11.59 22.11 -4.13
CA PRO A 15 10.30 22.13 -4.80
C PRO A 15 9.60 20.77 -4.76
N VAL A 16 10.20 19.78 -4.08
CA VAL A 16 9.77 18.38 -4.16
C VAL A 16 9.54 17.76 -2.79
N THR A 17 8.53 16.91 -2.70
CA THR A 17 8.14 16.15 -1.53
C THR A 17 8.20 14.66 -1.84
N LEU A 18 9.06 13.91 -1.14
CA LEU A 18 9.08 12.45 -1.20
C LEU A 18 7.98 11.86 -0.32
N SER A 19 7.31 10.82 -0.78
CA SER A 19 6.26 10.13 -0.01
C SER A 19 6.32 8.63 -0.18
N ILE A 20 6.29 7.89 0.93
CA ILE A 20 6.07 6.44 0.95
C ILE A 20 4.58 6.18 1.14
N GLU A 21 3.97 5.41 0.25
CA GLU A 21 2.56 5.00 0.42
C GLU A 21 2.41 3.99 1.56
N SER A 22 1.42 4.17 2.43
CA SER A 22 1.09 3.14 3.43
C SER A 22 0.21 2.05 2.85
N LYS A 23 0.52 0.79 3.14
CA LYS A 23 -0.22 -0.39 2.65
C LYS A 23 -0.60 -1.33 3.79
N SER A 24 -1.60 -2.17 3.55
CA SER A 24 -1.95 -3.27 4.45
C SER A 24 -2.18 -4.56 3.66
N GLY A 25 -1.96 -5.69 4.30
CA GLY A 25 -2.27 -7.00 3.72
C GLY A 25 -2.04 -8.15 4.67
N THR A 26 -2.03 -9.35 4.10
CA THR A 26 -1.92 -10.60 4.86
C THR A 26 -0.45 -10.96 5.10
N PRO A 27 -0.13 -11.82 6.09
CA PRO A 27 1.25 -12.15 6.45
C PRO A 27 2.03 -12.82 5.31
N ASP A 28 1.32 -13.51 4.41
CA ASP A 28 1.91 -14.23 3.27
C ASP A 28 1.97 -13.39 1.99
N GLN A 29 1.45 -12.16 2.02
CA GLN A 29 1.41 -11.26 0.88
C GLN A 29 2.72 -10.46 0.76
N THR A 30 3.16 -10.23 -0.49
CA THR A 30 4.13 -9.18 -0.81
C THR A 30 3.38 -7.87 -1.06
N LEU A 31 3.69 -6.84 -0.28
CA LEU A 31 3.11 -5.50 -0.45
C LEU A 31 4.00 -4.67 -1.38
N GLU A 32 3.41 -4.18 -2.45
CA GLU A 32 4.03 -3.20 -3.35
C GLU A 32 3.81 -1.80 -2.76
N VAL A 33 4.88 -1.17 -2.31
CA VAL A 33 4.89 0.10 -1.60
C VAL A 33 5.67 1.13 -2.43
N PRO A 34 4.95 1.99 -3.18
CA PRO A 34 5.58 3.06 -3.95
C PRO A 34 6.27 4.11 -3.08
N ILE A 35 7.46 4.53 -3.51
CA ILE A 35 8.09 5.80 -3.12
C ILE A 35 7.88 6.79 -4.27
N THR A 36 7.20 7.87 -3.98
CA THR A 36 6.75 8.85 -4.97
C THR A 36 7.31 10.23 -4.69
N VAL A 37 7.27 11.08 -5.72
CA VAL A 37 7.55 12.52 -5.63
C VAL A 37 6.38 13.31 -6.22
N ASP A 38 6.09 14.49 -5.67
CA ASP A 38 5.03 15.38 -6.15
C ASP A 38 5.36 16.06 -7.49
N ASP A 39 6.62 16.43 -7.72
CA ASP A 39 7.13 16.89 -9.01
C ASP A 39 8.37 16.08 -9.44
N PRO A 40 8.23 15.13 -10.38
CA PRO A 40 9.35 14.35 -10.88
C PRO A 40 10.21 15.09 -11.89
N SER A 41 9.77 16.24 -12.42
CA SER A 41 10.44 16.89 -13.54
C SER A 41 11.86 17.29 -13.17
N GLY A 42 12.81 16.97 -14.05
CA GLY A 42 14.20 17.36 -13.86
C GLY A 42 14.99 16.46 -12.91
N ILE A 43 14.37 15.52 -12.19
CA ILE A 43 15.10 14.60 -11.30
C ILE A 43 16.07 13.75 -12.13
N ALA A 44 17.32 13.71 -11.67
CA ALA A 44 18.42 12.96 -12.29
C ALA A 44 19.06 11.95 -11.33
N GLY A 45 18.93 12.14 -10.02
CA GLY A 45 19.47 11.21 -9.03
C GLY A 45 18.69 11.21 -7.73
N ALA A 46 18.72 10.08 -7.04
CA ALA A 46 18.18 9.92 -5.70
C ALA A 46 19.14 9.08 -4.85
N ALA A 47 19.37 9.47 -3.59
CA ALA A 47 20.19 8.71 -2.66
C ALA A 47 19.72 8.91 -1.21
N PHE A 48 19.23 7.85 -0.57
CA PHE A 48 18.76 7.92 0.82
C PHE A 48 18.74 6.54 1.47
N THR A 49 18.52 6.52 2.79
CA THR A 49 18.35 5.28 3.56
C THR A 49 16.86 5.08 3.82
N VAL A 50 16.35 3.88 3.56
CA VAL A 50 15.03 3.44 4.03
C VAL A 50 15.23 2.64 5.31
N GLU A 51 14.81 3.20 6.44
CA GLU A 51 14.81 2.56 7.75
C GLU A 51 13.53 1.76 7.97
N TYR A 52 13.69 0.53 8.47
CA TYR A 52 12.60 -0.38 8.81
C TYR A 52 13.08 -1.43 9.81
N ASP A 53 12.13 -2.15 10.43
CA ASP A 53 12.47 -3.29 11.28
C ASP A 53 12.99 -4.46 10.43
N SER A 54 14.30 -4.51 10.22
CA SER A 54 14.95 -5.54 9.42
C SER A 54 14.90 -6.93 10.07
N SER A 55 14.49 -7.04 11.33
CA SER A 55 14.25 -8.34 11.99
C SER A 55 12.89 -8.92 11.61
N ALA A 56 11.90 -8.06 11.35
CA ALA A 56 10.54 -8.43 11.00
C ALA A 56 10.26 -8.42 9.50
N LEU A 57 10.87 -7.50 8.74
CA LEU A 57 10.58 -7.31 7.31
C LEU A 57 11.74 -7.75 6.41
N SER A 58 11.38 -8.23 5.22
CA SER A 58 12.28 -8.34 4.07
C SER A 58 11.79 -7.40 2.99
N ILE A 59 12.67 -6.53 2.50
CA ILE A 59 12.36 -5.53 1.48
C ILE A 59 13.31 -5.71 0.30
N THR A 60 12.77 -5.73 -0.92
CA THR A 60 13.54 -5.50 -2.16
C THR A 60 13.04 -4.24 -2.84
N VAL A 61 13.84 -3.67 -3.73
CA VAL A 61 13.48 -2.44 -4.44
C VAL A 61 13.68 -2.61 -5.94
N GLU A 62 12.74 -2.06 -6.70
CA GLU A 62 12.87 -1.89 -8.15
C GLU A 62 12.59 -0.43 -8.53
N SER A 63 13.04 -0.03 -9.71
CA SER A 63 12.71 1.28 -10.27
C SER A 63 12.52 1.22 -11.78
N VAL A 64 11.32 1.57 -12.24
CA VAL A 64 11.09 1.86 -13.67
C VAL A 64 11.47 3.31 -13.99
N PHE A 65 11.43 4.21 -13.01
CA PHE A 65 11.78 5.63 -13.17
C PHE A 65 13.23 5.86 -13.52
N PHE A 66 14.14 5.15 -12.86
CA PHE A 66 15.57 5.21 -13.14
C PHE A 66 16.00 4.25 -14.25
N ASN A 67 15.14 3.31 -14.67
CA ASN A 67 15.26 2.42 -15.86
C ASN A 67 16.62 1.71 -16.06
N THR A 68 16.78 0.87 -17.08
CA THR A 68 18.07 0.21 -17.36
C THR A 68 19.09 1.17 -17.99
N PHE A 69 20.39 0.84 -17.92
CA PHE A 69 21.41 1.62 -18.65
C PHE A 69 21.10 1.67 -20.15
N LEU A 70 20.69 0.53 -20.72
CA LEU A 70 20.40 0.42 -22.15
C LEU A 70 19.23 1.32 -22.55
N ASP A 71 18.10 1.22 -21.86
CA ASP A 71 16.90 1.98 -22.23
C ASP A 71 17.12 3.49 -22.14
N GLN A 72 17.91 3.95 -21.18
CA GLN A 72 18.23 5.36 -21.06
C GLN A 72 19.19 5.85 -22.15
N LEU A 73 20.20 5.04 -22.49
CA LEU A 73 21.16 5.41 -23.51
C LEU A 73 20.51 5.42 -24.90
N LEU A 74 19.62 4.46 -25.21
CA LEU A 74 18.90 4.37 -26.48
C LEU A 74 18.04 5.60 -26.83
N LEU A 75 17.75 6.45 -25.86
CA LEU A 75 17.03 7.72 -26.08
C LEU A 75 17.96 8.86 -26.51
N LEU A 76 19.27 8.71 -26.37
CA LEU A 76 20.24 9.76 -26.67
C LEU A 76 20.56 9.78 -28.17
N SER A 77 20.43 10.94 -28.81
CA SER A 77 20.82 11.13 -30.21
C SER A 77 22.34 11.11 -30.41
N THR A 78 23.12 11.17 -29.33
CA THR A 78 24.57 11.19 -29.32
C THR A 78 25.19 9.79 -29.30
N ILE A 79 24.37 8.74 -29.39
CA ILE A 79 24.85 7.38 -29.51
C ILE A 79 24.44 6.76 -30.85
N GLY A 80 25.30 5.89 -31.38
CA GLY A 80 25.03 5.16 -32.60
C GLY A 80 24.32 3.83 -32.33
N ILE A 81 24.22 3.02 -33.39
CA ILE A 81 23.56 1.72 -33.32
C ILE A 81 24.36 0.79 -32.38
N PRO A 82 23.74 0.19 -31.35
CA PRO A 82 24.42 -0.75 -30.49
C PRO A 82 24.88 -2.00 -31.24
N GLU A 83 26.04 -2.50 -30.87
CA GLU A 83 26.61 -3.76 -31.33
C GLU A 83 26.63 -4.75 -30.16
N GLU A 84 26.31 -6.02 -30.39
CA GLU A 84 26.36 -7.06 -29.36
C GLU A 84 27.58 -7.96 -29.59
N ASP A 85 28.39 -8.14 -28.54
CA ASP A 85 29.59 -8.96 -28.55
C ASP A 85 29.70 -9.73 -27.22
N ASP A 86 29.55 -11.05 -27.28
CA ASP A 86 29.59 -11.97 -26.13
C ASP A 86 28.67 -11.58 -24.95
N GLY A 87 27.47 -11.07 -25.25
CA GLY A 87 26.49 -10.64 -24.24
C GLY A 87 26.74 -9.24 -23.65
N ILE A 88 27.77 -8.52 -24.13
CA ILE A 88 28.01 -7.11 -23.83
C ILE A 88 27.47 -6.28 -25.00
N ILE A 89 26.67 -5.26 -24.68
CA ILE A 89 26.19 -4.29 -25.66
C ILE A 89 27.19 -3.13 -25.70
N LYS A 90 27.80 -2.91 -26.86
CA LYS A 90 28.73 -1.80 -27.14
C LYS A 90 27.98 -0.71 -27.90
N ILE A 91 27.86 0.45 -27.28
CA ILE A 91 27.13 1.59 -27.82
C ILE A 91 28.15 2.64 -28.28
N PRO A 92 28.33 2.89 -29.58
CA PRO A 92 29.32 3.85 -30.07
C PRO A 92 28.88 5.28 -29.71
N VAL A 93 29.81 6.05 -29.15
CA VAL A 93 29.61 7.48 -28.87
C VAL A 93 29.77 8.26 -30.17
N LEU A 94 28.87 9.18 -30.48
CA LEU A 94 28.91 9.99 -31.70
C LEU A 94 29.46 11.40 -31.43
N ASP A 95 30.11 11.97 -32.43
CA ASP A 95 30.47 13.38 -32.50
C ASP A 95 29.27 14.25 -32.92
N GLU A 96 29.48 15.57 -32.97
CA GLU A 96 28.45 16.55 -33.39
C GLU A 96 27.92 16.34 -34.82
N ASN A 97 28.63 15.57 -35.65
CA ASN A 97 28.26 15.25 -37.02
C ASN A 97 27.62 13.86 -37.16
N GLY A 98 27.43 13.13 -36.04
CA GLY A 98 26.86 11.79 -36.02
C GLY A 98 27.86 10.68 -36.41
N ASN A 99 29.16 10.97 -36.47
CA ASN A 99 30.19 9.95 -36.71
C ASN A 99 30.69 9.37 -35.39
N PRO A 100 31.19 8.13 -35.33
CA PRO A 100 31.81 7.58 -34.13
C PRO A 100 32.96 8.47 -33.65
N LYS A 101 32.87 8.92 -32.40
CA LYS A 101 33.93 9.65 -31.72
C LYS A 101 35.12 8.70 -31.52
N LEU A 102 36.30 9.17 -31.89
CA LEU A 102 37.52 8.40 -31.78
C LEU A 102 38.34 8.85 -30.57
N ASP A 103 39.10 7.92 -29.97
CA ASP A 103 40.12 8.23 -28.98
C ASP A 103 41.41 8.78 -29.63
N ASP A 104 42.43 9.07 -28.81
CA ASP A 104 43.73 9.59 -29.26
C ASP A 104 44.49 8.63 -30.21
N TYR A 105 44.04 7.37 -30.31
CA TYR A 105 44.61 6.33 -31.17
C TYR A 105 43.73 6.04 -32.40
N SER A 106 42.72 6.87 -32.66
CA SER A 106 41.76 6.71 -33.77
C SER A 106 40.87 5.46 -33.67
N ILE A 107 40.63 4.97 -32.44
CA ILE A 107 39.72 3.85 -32.17
C ILE A 107 38.36 4.41 -31.73
N PRO A 108 37.22 3.88 -32.24
CA PRO A 108 35.90 4.33 -31.80
C PRO A 108 35.69 4.10 -30.29
N ILE A 109 35.11 5.09 -29.63
CA ILE A 109 34.77 5.05 -28.22
C ILE A 109 33.39 4.40 -28.06
N TYR A 110 33.30 3.41 -27.19
CA TYR A 110 32.06 2.72 -26.86
C TYR A 110 31.71 2.87 -25.39
N ILE A 111 30.41 2.90 -25.11
CA ILE A 111 29.85 2.65 -23.78
C ILE A 111 29.48 1.16 -23.74
N GLU A 112 30.01 0.43 -22.76
CA GLU A 112 29.70 -0.98 -22.57
C GLU A 112 28.55 -1.14 -21.56
N VAL A 113 27.55 -1.95 -21.91
CA VAL A 113 26.38 -2.23 -21.08
C VAL A 113 26.19 -3.74 -20.95
N PRO A 114 26.04 -4.29 -19.73
CA PRO A 114 26.13 -3.59 -18.44
C PRO A 114 27.57 -3.16 -18.10
N PRO A 115 27.78 -2.03 -17.42
CA PRO A 115 29.07 -1.76 -16.81
C PRO A 115 29.44 -2.83 -15.77
N GLU A 116 30.71 -3.18 -15.73
CA GLU A 116 31.28 -4.09 -14.74
C GLU A 116 32.19 -3.31 -13.78
N VAL A 117 31.93 -3.44 -12.47
CA VAL A 117 32.78 -2.87 -11.41
C VAL A 117 33.11 -4.00 -10.44
N ASP A 118 34.39 -4.22 -10.19
CA ASP A 118 34.91 -5.28 -9.29
C ASP A 118 34.34 -6.68 -9.59
N GLY A 119 34.09 -7.00 -10.86
CA GLY A 119 33.54 -8.29 -11.29
C GLY A 119 32.02 -8.41 -11.18
N ILE A 120 31.32 -7.33 -10.84
CA ILE A 120 29.85 -7.27 -10.74
C ILE A 120 29.31 -6.45 -11.90
N GLN A 121 28.38 -7.04 -12.65
CA GLN A 121 27.66 -6.37 -13.73
C GLN A 121 26.43 -5.64 -13.20
N TYR A 122 26.25 -4.39 -13.60
CA TYR A 122 25.12 -3.55 -13.22
C TYR A 122 24.25 -3.26 -14.44
N PHE A 123 23.03 -3.81 -14.48
CA PHE A 123 22.12 -3.63 -15.62
C PHE A 123 21.30 -2.33 -15.53
N GLN A 124 21.24 -1.73 -14.35
CA GLN A 124 20.55 -0.50 -14.05
C GLN A 124 21.40 0.34 -13.11
N PRO A 125 21.38 1.69 -13.23
CA PRO A 125 21.94 2.59 -12.23
C PRO A 125 21.07 2.63 -10.97
N LEU A 126 20.93 1.49 -10.29
CA LEU A 126 20.24 1.30 -9.02
C LEU A 126 21.12 0.44 -8.12
N LEU A 127 21.47 0.98 -6.95
CA LEU A 127 22.14 0.26 -5.88
C LEU A 127 21.21 0.21 -4.67
N ALA A 128 21.09 -0.99 -4.10
CA ALA A 128 20.25 -1.24 -2.93
C ALA A 128 21.00 -2.17 -1.99
N ASN A 129 21.48 -1.63 -0.88
CA ASN A 129 22.34 -2.37 0.06
C ASN A 129 21.73 -2.35 1.46
N GLU A 130 21.51 -3.54 2.03
CA GLU A 130 21.09 -3.64 3.43
C GLU A 130 22.17 -3.09 4.38
N VAL A 131 21.74 -2.25 5.31
CA VAL A 131 22.52 -1.76 6.43
C VAL A 131 22.02 -2.46 7.68
N SER A 132 22.84 -3.39 8.19
CA SER A 132 22.50 -4.22 9.34
C SER A 132 21.98 -3.39 10.52
N GLY A 133 20.78 -3.73 11.00
CA GLY A 133 20.12 -3.08 12.14
C GLY A 133 19.56 -1.68 11.86
N THR A 134 19.56 -1.22 10.60
CA THR A 134 19.02 0.10 10.20
C THR A 134 17.95 -0.04 9.12
N GLY A 135 18.27 -0.73 8.02
CA GLY A 135 17.37 -0.86 6.86
C GLY A 135 18.15 -1.04 5.56
N MET A 136 17.90 -0.20 4.55
CA MET A 136 18.50 -0.31 3.22
C MET A 136 18.94 1.06 2.69
N ARG A 137 20.16 1.17 2.18
CA ARG A 137 20.60 2.33 1.41
C ARG A 137 20.22 2.14 -0.05
N ILE A 138 19.58 3.13 -0.63
CA ILE A 138 19.15 3.15 -2.02
C ILE A 138 19.86 4.32 -2.69
N SER A 139 20.48 4.09 -3.83
CA SER A 139 20.93 5.15 -4.72
C SER A 139 20.63 4.80 -6.17
N ALA A 140 20.18 5.79 -6.94
CA ALA A 140 19.91 5.61 -8.35
C ALA A 140 20.14 6.91 -9.13
N ALA A 141 20.40 6.77 -10.42
CA ALA A 141 20.65 7.89 -11.31
C ALA A 141 20.06 7.66 -12.71
N ARG A 142 19.87 8.74 -13.46
CA ARG A 142 19.48 8.67 -14.87
C ARG A 142 20.23 9.67 -15.74
N PHE A 143 20.50 9.31 -17.00
CA PHE A 143 21.28 10.12 -17.94
C PHE A 143 20.51 11.32 -18.49
N THR A 144 19.23 11.12 -18.78
CA THR A 144 18.31 12.18 -19.17
C THR A 144 17.47 12.53 -17.96
N PRO A 145 17.32 13.81 -17.56
CA PRO A 145 16.39 14.18 -16.50
C PRO A 145 14.99 13.65 -16.78
N ALA A 146 14.26 13.36 -15.71
CA ALA A 146 12.88 12.90 -15.82
C ALA A 146 11.95 13.96 -16.42
N ASP A 147 10.94 13.46 -17.14
CA ASP A 147 9.78 14.26 -17.50
C ASP A 147 8.76 14.27 -16.35
N SER A 148 7.56 14.80 -16.60
CA SER A 148 6.49 14.85 -15.61
C SER A 148 5.54 13.64 -15.62
N SER A 149 5.88 12.54 -16.31
CA SER A 149 4.91 11.47 -16.62
C SER A 149 4.81 10.37 -15.57
N ASN A 150 5.88 10.12 -14.80
CA ASN A 150 5.93 9.08 -13.78
C ASN A 150 6.47 9.67 -12.48
N SER A 151 5.66 9.66 -11.42
CA SER A 151 6.03 10.15 -10.09
C SER A 151 6.61 9.08 -9.18
N THR A 152 6.59 7.80 -9.56
CA THR A 152 7.06 6.69 -8.72
C THR A 152 8.55 6.45 -8.96
N LEU A 153 9.39 6.94 -8.04
CA LEU A 153 10.85 6.76 -8.11
C LEU A 153 11.25 5.30 -7.88
N PHE A 154 10.64 4.65 -6.90
CA PHE A 154 10.94 3.28 -6.49
C PHE A 154 9.67 2.54 -6.09
N THR A 155 9.66 1.23 -6.27
CA THR A 155 8.67 0.35 -5.66
C THR A 155 9.39 -0.60 -4.70
N LEU A 156 9.02 -0.51 -3.42
CA LEU A 156 9.48 -1.44 -2.40
C LEU A 156 8.55 -2.66 -2.40
N TYR A 157 9.12 -3.85 -2.45
CA TYR A 157 8.38 -5.10 -2.27
C TYR A 157 8.63 -5.61 -0.86
N VAL A 158 7.63 -5.44 -0.01
CA VAL A 158 7.74 -5.65 1.43
C VAL A 158 7.03 -6.94 1.82
N THR A 159 7.74 -7.83 2.51
CA THR A 159 7.19 -9.09 3.04
C THR A 159 7.43 -9.20 4.54
N LEU A 160 6.49 -9.82 5.24
CA LEU A 160 6.67 -10.16 6.65
C LEU A 160 7.49 -11.46 6.76
N LYS A 161 8.58 -11.43 7.53
CA LYS A 161 9.41 -12.61 7.77
C LYS A 161 8.64 -13.64 8.60
N SER A 162 8.85 -14.92 8.28
CA SER A 162 8.26 -16.03 9.05
C SER A 162 8.57 -15.91 10.54
N GLY A 163 7.53 -15.91 11.37
CA GLY A 163 7.63 -15.81 12.83
C GLY A 163 7.67 -14.38 13.39
N ALA A 164 7.70 -13.36 12.52
CA ALA A 164 7.47 -11.98 12.95
C ALA A 164 6.00 -11.80 13.39
N GLN A 165 5.78 -10.83 14.27
CA GLN A 165 4.44 -10.55 14.80
C GLN A 165 3.59 -9.82 13.75
N LEU A 166 2.27 -9.93 13.89
CA LEU A 166 1.36 -9.09 13.12
C LEU A 166 1.31 -7.70 13.74
N GLY A 167 1.13 -6.69 12.89
CA GLY A 167 1.13 -5.31 13.34
C GLY A 167 1.54 -4.34 12.25
N THR A 168 1.75 -3.10 12.69
CA THR A 168 2.19 -2.00 11.83
C THR A 168 3.69 -1.80 11.98
N TYR A 169 4.37 -1.69 10.86
CA TYR A 169 5.81 -1.45 10.77
C TYR A 169 6.04 -0.17 9.97
N ASN A 170 6.74 0.79 10.58
CA ASN A 170 7.09 2.03 9.90
C ASN A 170 8.17 1.79 8.85
N ILE A 171 8.08 2.54 7.76
CA ILE A 171 9.09 2.60 6.71
C ILE A 171 9.42 4.08 6.54
N ASN A 172 10.64 4.44 6.94
CA ASN A 172 11.06 5.83 6.97
C ASN A 172 12.18 6.06 5.96
N ILE A 173 12.08 7.11 5.14
CA ILE A 173 13.23 7.64 4.43
C ILE A 173 14.02 8.47 5.44
N VAL A 174 15.34 8.35 5.45
CA VAL A 174 16.23 9.22 6.21
C VAL A 174 17.46 9.58 5.34
N PRO A 175 18.04 10.77 5.54
CA PRO A 175 19.29 11.16 4.90
C PRO A 175 20.40 10.11 5.12
N THR A 176 21.11 9.71 4.06
CA THR A 176 22.20 8.75 4.20
C THR A 176 23.44 9.44 4.76
N ARG A 177 24.02 8.85 5.82
CA ARG A 177 25.33 9.26 6.35
C ARG A 177 26.43 8.29 5.94
N LEU A 178 27.49 8.82 5.33
CA LEU A 178 28.65 8.09 4.84
C LEU A 178 29.89 8.43 5.67
N TYR A 179 30.80 7.45 5.82
CA TYR A 179 32.00 7.56 6.67
C TYR A 179 33.29 7.19 5.91
N ASP A 180 33.21 7.06 4.58
CA ASP A 180 34.30 6.53 3.76
C ASP A 180 35.31 7.63 3.39
N THR A 181 36.35 7.76 4.21
CA THR A 181 37.45 8.69 3.96
C THR A 181 38.26 8.41 2.69
N VAL A 182 38.24 7.18 2.16
CA VAL A 182 38.90 6.84 0.89
C VAL A 182 38.12 7.44 -0.27
N ALA A 183 36.79 7.42 -0.18
CA ALA A 183 35.89 8.07 -1.12
C ALA A 183 35.74 9.59 -0.88
N GLY A 184 36.45 10.15 0.11
CA GLY A 184 36.51 11.59 0.37
C GLY A 184 35.54 12.11 1.43
N TYR A 185 34.74 11.24 2.07
CA TYR A 185 33.79 11.64 3.11
C TYR A 185 34.46 11.83 4.49
N ASP A 186 33.84 12.65 5.34
CA ASP A 186 34.32 12.88 6.70
C ASP A 186 34.29 11.59 7.56
N ALA A 187 35.35 11.36 8.35
CA ALA A 187 35.47 10.21 9.25
C ALA A 187 34.41 10.20 10.38
N ASN A 188 33.88 11.37 10.73
CA ASN A 188 32.79 11.57 11.70
C ASN A 188 31.40 11.41 11.07
N GLY A 189 31.35 11.22 9.76
CA GLY A 189 30.13 10.99 9.00
C GLY A 189 29.59 12.25 8.35
N GLU A 190 29.33 12.19 7.06
CA GLU A 190 28.77 13.27 6.24
C GLU A 190 27.44 12.82 5.62
N THR A 191 26.44 13.71 5.63
CA THR A 191 25.16 13.47 4.96
C THR A 191 25.24 13.85 3.49
N ILE A 192 24.53 13.10 2.65
CA ILE A 192 24.39 13.38 1.23
C ILE A 192 22.98 13.88 0.92
N ASP A 193 22.86 14.64 -0.15
CA ASP A 193 21.58 15.13 -0.64
C ASP A 193 20.70 13.98 -1.12
N LEU A 194 19.38 14.11 -0.88
CA LEU A 194 18.41 13.06 -1.15
C LEU A 194 18.02 13.01 -2.62
N LEU A 195 17.80 14.17 -3.23
CA LEU A 195 17.40 14.30 -4.63
C LEU A 195 18.25 15.35 -5.34
N ILE A 196 18.77 14.95 -6.50
CA ILE A 196 19.55 15.79 -7.40
C ILE A 196 18.81 15.90 -8.73
N GLY A 197 18.71 17.12 -9.26
CA GLY A 197 18.17 17.40 -10.57
C GLY A 197 19.23 17.44 -11.65
N ALA A 198 18.81 17.63 -12.89
CA ALA A 198 19.67 18.04 -13.99
C ALA A 198 19.01 19.18 -14.79
N ASP A 199 19.74 20.27 -14.99
CA ASP A 199 19.34 21.38 -15.85
C ASP A 199 20.04 21.24 -17.21
N PRO A 200 19.33 20.81 -18.28
CA PRO A 200 19.92 20.60 -19.59
C PRO A 200 20.37 21.90 -20.27
N ASP A 201 19.95 23.07 -19.78
CA ASP A 201 20.35 24.37 -20.31
C ASP A 201 21.68 24.87 -19.72
N GLN A 202 22.26 24.16 -18.74
CA GLN A 202 23.54 24.49 -18.12
C GLN A 202 24.67 23.61 -18.66
N GLU A 203 25.89 24.16 -18.72
CA GLU A 203 27.08 23.35 -18.97
C GLU A 203 27.31 22.37 -17.82
N VAL A 204 27.58 21.09 -18.13
CA VAL A 204 27.78 20.02 -17.14
C VAL A 204 28.91 20.26 -16.12
N THR A 205 29.80 21.20 -16.38
CA THR A 205 30.88 21.62 -15.47
C THR A 205 30.43 22.70 -14.48
N SER A 206 29.25 23.29 -14.68
CA SER A 206 28.64 24.28 -13.82
C SER A 206 28.01 23.63 -12.59
N ALA A 207 28.16 24.26 -11.42
CA ALA A 207 27.46 23.85 -10.20
C ALA A 207 25.92 23.89 -10.36
N SER A 208 25.41 24.68 -11.30
CA SER A 208 23.96 24.77 -11.58
C SER A 208 23.44 23.65 -12.50
N ALA A 209 24.31 22.84 -13.11
CA ALA A 209 23.86 21.74 -13.97
C ALA A 209 23.20 20.60 -13.19
N PHE A 210 23.54 20.45 -11.91
CA PHE A 210 22.99 19.41 -11.03
C PHE A 210 22.45 20.06 -9.75
N PRO A 211 21.32 20.78 -9.83
CA PRO A 211 20.75 21.45 -8.67
C PRO A 211 20.31 20.43 -7.61
N VAL A 212 20.49 20.79 -6.34
CA VAL A 212 19.95 20.02 -5.22
C VAL A 212 18.45 20.31 -5.12
N LEU A 213 17.63 19.26 -5.23
CA LEU A 213 16.17 19.37 -5.17
C LEU A 213 15.64 19.08 -3.77
N LEU A 214 16.34 18.23 -3.02
CA LEU A 214 16.05 17.93 -1.62
C LEU A 214 17.35 17.54 -0.90
N ASP A 215 17.71 18.31 0.13
CA ASP A 215 18.87 18.07 0.99
C ASP A 215 18.46 17.55 2.39
N ASP A 216 19.46 17.34 3.24
CA ASP A 216 19.32 16.91 4.64
C ASP A 216 18.55 17.93 5.51
N ASP A 217 18.69 19.23 5.23
CA ASP A 217 18.00 20.28 5.99
C ASP A 217 16.49 20.34 5.63
N GLY A 218 16.16 20.15 4.35
CA GLY A 218 14.81 20.12 3.80
C GLY A 218 14.04 18.83 4.13
N TYR A 219 14.75 17.73 4.38
CA TYR A 219 14.19 16.39 4.66
C TYR A 219 12.97 16.43 5.61
N THR A 220 13.08 17.12 6.74
CA THR A 220 12.04 17.08 7.79
C THR A 220 10.68 17.66 7.37
N ASN A 221 10.65 18.54 6.36
CA ASN A 221 9.41 19.17 5.87
C ASN A 221 8.94 18.61 4.52
N HIS A 222 9.80 17.83 3.85
CA HIS A 222 9.61 17.39 2.47
C HIS A 222 9.66 15.87 2.32
N VAL A 223 9.58 15.13 3.42
CA VAL A 223 9.47 13.67 3.39
C VAL A 223 8.28 13.21 4.22
N ASN A 224 7.34 12.54 3.56
CA ASN A 224 6.24 11.82 4.17
C ASN A 224 6.60 10.33 4.27
N ASN A 225 6.91 9.89 5.49
CA ASN A 225 7.15 8.48 5.76
C ASN A 225 5.86 7.65 5.72
N GLY A 226 6.00 6.35 5.50
CA GLY A 226 4.89 5.41 5.35
C GLY A 226 4.95 4.29 6.35
N TYR A 227 4.03 3.35 6.23
CA TYR A 227 4.00 2.14 7.04
C TYR A 227 3.32 0.99 6.31
N VAL A 228 3.68 -0.22 6.68
CA VAL A 228 2.95 -1.42 6.28
C VAL A 228 2.25 -2.04 7.48
N THR A 229 1.03 -2.51 7.29
CA THR A 229 0.32 -3.27 8.33
C THR A 229 0.02 -4.68 7.85
N PHE A 230 0.58 -5.66 8.56
CA PHE A 230 0.26 -7.07 8.37
C PHE A 230 -0.76 -7.51 9.41
N MET A 231 -1.85 -8.11 8.96
CA MET A 231 -2.96 -8.51 9.81
C MET A 231 -3.53 -9.86 9.38
N ASP A 232 -4.08 -10.59 10.35
CA ASP A 232 -4.72 -11.85 10.08
C ASP A 232 -6.00 -11.63 9.25
N VAL A 233 -6.14 -12.45 8.22
CA VAL A 233 -7.40 -12.58 7.48
C VAL A 233 -8.16 -13.76 8.02
N ILE A 234 -9.36 -13.48 8.51
CA ILE A 234 -10.31 -14.47 8.99
C ILE A 234 -11.23 -14.80 7.84
N ASN A 235 -11.32 -16.10 7.53
CA ASN A 235 -12.30 -16.61 6.58
C ASN A 235 -13.55 -17.10 7.31
N GLN A 236 -14.71 -16.69 6.82
CA GLN A 236 -16.02 -17.19 7.26
C GLN A 236 -16.72 -17.80 6.07
N GLU A 237 -17.10 -19.06 6.23
CA GLU A 237 -18.01 -19.74 5.34
C GLU A 237 -19.41 -19.72 5.96
N ILE A 238 -20.42 -19.29 5.20
CA ILE A 238 -21.82 -19.26 5.63
C ILE A 238 -22.62 -20.13 4.66
N ASP A 239 -23.16 -21.24 5.15
CA ASP A 239 -24.10 -22.04 4.39
C ASP A 239 -25.46 -21.34 4.38
N LEU A 240 -25.95 -21.00 3.18
CA LEU A 240 -27.23 -20.34 2.95
C LEU A 240 -28.20 -21.35 2.33
N SER A 241 -29.36 -21.51 2.96
CA SER A 241 -30.45 -22.35 2.44
C SER A 241 -31.35 -21.55 1.50
N ALA A 242 -32.11 -22.21 0.63
CA ALA A 242 -33.16 -21.51 -0.12
C ALA A 242 -34.19 -20.86 0.83
N GLY A 243 -34.68 -19.68 0.46
CA GLY A 243 -35.54 -18.84 1.30
C GLY A 243 -34.76 -17.92 2.24
N TRP A 244 -35.40 -17.53 3.35
CA TRP A 244 -34.86 -16.53 4.27
C TRP A 244 -33.78 -17.09 5.21
N ASN A 245 -32.62 -16.44 5.21
CA ASN A 245 -31.50 -16.72 6.10
C ASN A 245 -31.16 -15.46 6.92
N LEU A 246 -31.07 -15.58 8.24
CA LEU A 246 -30.56 -14.52 9.10
C LEU A 246 -29.07 -14.78 9.40
N ILE A 247 -28.21 -13.88 8.95
CA ILE A 247 -26.76 -14.01 9.05
C ILE A 247 -26.11 -12.77 9.65
N SER A 248 -24.83 -12.88 9.99
CA SER A 248 -23.96 -11.76 10.31
C SER A 248 -22.53 -12.03 9.85
N LEU A 249 -21.77 -10.97 9.61
CA LEU A 249 -20.35 -11.06 9.26
C LEU A 249 -19.51 -10.98 10.55
N ARG A 250 -18.63 -11.96 10.78
CA ARG A 250 -17.73 -11.99 11.95
C ARG A 250 -16.47 -11.18 11.76
N GLN A 251 -16.12 -10.90 10.52
CA GLN A 251 -14.94 -10.15 10.14
C GLN A 251 -15.37 -8.97 9.28
N GLN A 252 -14.58 -7.90 9.35
CA GLN A 252 -14.78 -6.71 8.56
C GLN A 252 -14.19 -6.97 7.16
N PRO A 253 -15.02 -7.00 6.09
CA PRO A 253 -14.50 -7.05 4.73
C PRO A 253 -13.61 -5.83 4.43
N SER A 254 -12.57 -6.01 3.61
CA SER A 254 -11.73 -4.89 3.16
C SER A 254 -12.49 -3.96 2.21
N ASP A 255 -13.30 -4.54 1.32
CA ASP A 255 -14.31 -3.83 0.53
C ASP A 255 -15.69 -4.19 1.10
N ILE A 256 -16.34 -3.19 1.69
CA ILE A 256 -17.64 -3.35 2.35
C ILE A 256 -18.81 -3.16 1.39
N SER A 257 -18.57 -2.86 0.10
CA SER A 257 -19.65 -2.71 -0.86
C SER A 257 -20.44 -4.02 -0.97
N ILE A 258 -21.76 -3.91 -1.00
CA ILE A 258 -22.63 -5.10 -1.05
C ILE A 258 -22.36 -5.95 -2.29
N ASP A 259 -21.99 -5.33 -3.41
CA ASP A 259 -21.64 -6.01 -4.65
C ASP A 259 -20.36 -6.86 -4.48
N SER A 260 -19.32 -6.32 -3.83
CA SER A 260 -18.08 -7.07 -3.54
C SER A 260 -18.34 -8.21 -2.56
N VAL A 261 -19.08 -7.94 -1.47
CA VAL A 261 -19.37 -8.93 -0.43
C VAL A 261 -20.19 -10.11 -0.97
N LEU A 262 -21.12 -9.87 -1.91
CA LEU A 262 -22.01 -10.89 -2.45
C LEU A 262 -21.59 -11.43 -3.82
N GLU A 263 -20.42 -11.03 -4.34
CA GLU A 263 -19.94 -11.39 -5.68
C GLU A 263 -20.00 -12.90 -5.93
N VAL A 264 -19.52 -13.71 -4.98
CA VAL A 264 -19.44 -15.17 -5.10
C VAL A 264 -20.80 -15.87 -5.13
N ILE A 265 -21.87 -15.18 -4.73
CA ILE A 265 -23.25 -15.68 -4.77
C ILE A 265 -24.15 -14.86 -5.69
N SER A 266 -23.58 -14.01 -6.55
CA SER A 266 -24.34 -13.16 -7.48
C SER A 266 -25.33 -13.99 -8.32
N GLY A 267 -26.56 -13.48 -8.43
CA GLY A 267 -27.66 -14.13 -9.14
C GLY A 267 -28.32 -15.32 -8.43
N LYS A 268 -27.98 -15.61 -7.17
CA LYS A 268 -28.59 -16.70 -6.38
C LYS A 268 -29.52 -16.24 -5.26
N TYR A 269 -29.73 -14.93 -5.14
CA TYR A 269 -30.56 -14.32 -4.11
C TYR A 269 -31.46 -13.24 -4.71
N ALA A 270 -32.65 -13.10 -4.12
CA ALA A 270 -33.65 -12.14 -4.55
C ALA A 270 -33.49 -10.79 -3.85
N SER A 271 -33.17 -10.78 -2.55
CA SER A 271 -32.96 -9.53 -1.80
C SER A 271 -32.18 -9.72 -0.51
N VAL A 272 -31.55 -8.64 -0.06
CA VAL A 272 -30.85 -8.53 1.24
C VAL A 272 -31.45 -7.38 2.03
N TRP A 273 -31.69 -7.60 3.32
CA TRP A 273 -32.32 -6.62 4.20
C TRP A 273 -31.51 -6.44 5.48
N VAL A 274 -31.40 -5.20 5.94
CA VAL A 274 -30.82 -4.84 7.23
C VAL A 274 -31.74 -3.89 7.96
N TYR A 275 -31.76 -3.96 9.29
CA TYR A 275 -32.45 -2.99 10.11
C TYR A 275 -31.44 -2.20 10.93
N PHE A 276 -31.35 -0.89 10.69
CA PHE A 276 -30.53 0.00 11.49
C PHE A 276 -31.05 1.43 11.46
N ASP A 277 -30.71 2.20 12.49
CA ASP A 277 -31.15 3.59 12.63
C ASP A 277 -32.68 3.76 12.48
N GLY A 278 -33.43 2.84 13.09
CA GLY A 278 -34.89 2.87 13.12
C GLY A 278 -35.61 2.50 11.81
N SER A 279 -34.89 2.05 10.77
CA SER A 279 -35.47 1.75 9.46
C SER A 279 -34.92 0.47 8.83
N TRP A 280 -35.72 -0.16 7.97
CA TRP A 280 -35.28 -1.25 7.11
C TRP A 280 -34.65 -0.66 5.85
N ARG A 281 -33.50 -1.20 5.46
CA ARG A 281 -32.85 -0.96 4.18
C ARG A 281 -32.76 -2.25 3.39
N VAL A 282 -32.83 -2.15 2.07
CA VAL A 282 -32.91 -3.27 1.15
C VAL A 282 -31.92 -3.14 0.00
N TYR A 283 -31.39 -4.27 -0.44
CA TYR A 283 -30.73 -4.44 -1.71
C TYR A 283 -31.48 -5.50 -2.50
N ASP A 284 -31.92 -5.13 -3.69
CA ASP A 284 -32.62 -5.96 -4.66
C ASP A 284 -31.97 -5.68 -6.04
N PRO A 285 -31.17 -6.62 -6.56
CA PRO A 285 -30.45 -6.42 -7.81
C PRO A 285 -31.38 -6.31 -9.03
N GLU A 286 -32.61 -6.83 -8.95
CA GLU A 286 -33.62 -6.69 -10.01
C GLU A 286 -34.40 -5.37 -9.90
N ASN A 287 -34.41 -4.73 -8.73
CA ASN A 287 -35.07 -3.44 -8.48
C ASN A 287 -34.11 -2.40 -7.86
N PRO A 288 -33.08 -1.93 -8.60
CA PRO A 288 -32.08 -1.00 -8.07
C PRO A 288 -32.66 0.34 -7.61
N GLY A 289 -33.77 0.79 -8.20
CA GLY A 289 -34.45 2.03 -7.79
C GLY A 289 -35.14 1.96 -6.42
N PHE A 290 -35.32 0.76 -5.86
CA PHE A 290 -35.84 0.54 -4.51
C PHE A 290 -34.73 0.20 -3.50
N SER A 291 -33.49 0.04 -3.96
CA SER A 291 -32.37 -0.40 -3.14
C SER A 291 -31.66 0.79 -2.48
N ASP A 292 -31.55 0.75 -1.16
CA ASP A 292 -30.88 1.76 -0.32
C ASP A 292 -29.84 1.14 0.65
N LEU A 293 -29.63 -0.17 0.58
CA LEU A 293 -28.52 -0.88 1.21
C LEU A 293 -27.35 -0.99 0.22
N THR A 294 -26.26 -0.28 0.49
CA THR A 294 -25.08 -0.25 -0.39
C THR A 294 -23.86 -0.98 0.19
N THR A 295 -23.90 -1.33 1.49
CA THR A 295 -22.74 -1.90 2.18
C THR A 295 -23.14 -3.04 3.11
N MET A 296 -22.22 -4.00 3.27
CA MET A 296 -22.29 -5.08 4.25
C MET A 296 -21.01 -5.12 5.08
N GLU A 297 -21.14 -4.84 6.37
CA GLU A 297 -20.06 -4.80 7.35
C GLU A 297 -20.37 -5.67 8.58
N ALA A 298 -19.33 -5.96 9.37
CA ALA A 298 -19.46 -6.68 10.63
C ALA A 298 -20.27 -5.90 11.67
N GLY A 299 -20.78 -6.59 12.69
CA GLY A 299 -21.58 -5.98 13.76
C GLY A 299 -23.06 -5.79 13.43
N ARG A 300 -23.48 -5.97 12.18
CA ARG A 300 -24.90 -5.94 11.76
C ARG A 300 -25.42 -7.35 11.46
N GLY A 301 -26.73 -7.53 11.64
CA GLY A 301 -27.45 -8.70 11.15
C GLY A 301 -28.12 -8.42 9.81
N TYR A 302 -28.11 -9.39 8.90
CA TYR A 302 -28.69 -9.29 7.57
C TYR A 302 -29.63 -10.45 7.31
N TRP A 303 -30.78 -10.16 6.72
CA TRP A 303 -31.64 -11.16 6.12
C TRP A 303 -31.30 -11.29 4.65
N ILE A 304 -30.99 -12.50 4.19
CA ILE A 304 -30.81 -12.80 2.76
C ILE A 304 -31.91 -13.76 2.33
N ASN A 305 -32.71 -13.35 1.33
CA ASN A 305 -33.67 -14.23 0.68
C ASN A 305 -33.01 -14.90 -0.53
N MET A 306 -32.68 -16.18 -0.39
CA MET A 306 -31.99 -16.96 -1.41
C MET A 306 -32.98 -17.66 -2.34
N ASP A 307 -32.69 -17.62 -3.65
CA ASP A 307 -33.41 -18.43 -4.65
C ASP A 307 -32.82 -19.85 -4.71
N GLU A 308 -31.51 -19.97 -4.51
CA GLU A 308 -30.77 -21.24 -4.51
C GLU A 308 -29.89 -21.37 -3.26
N ALA A 309 -29.86 -22.56 -2.67
CA ALA A 309 -28.95 -22.84 -1.56
C ALA A 309 -27.49 -22.80 -2.04
N THR A 310 -26.62 -22.10 -1.31
CA THR A 310 -25.20 -21.97 -1.68
C THR A 310 -24.35 -21.61 -0.46
N ARG A 311 -23.05 -21.41 -0.68
CA ARG A 311 -22.13 -20.99 0.37
C ARG A 311 -21.58 -19.60 0.06
N LEU A 312 -21.69 -18.71 1.04
CA LEU A 312 -21.07 -17.38 1.01
C LEU A 312 -19.74 -17.45 1.75
N ASN A 313 -18.67 -17.08 1.05
CA ASN A 313 -17.32 -17.02 1.61
C ASN A 313 -16.92 -15.56 1.77
N ILE A 314 -16.62 -15.17 3.00
CA ILE A 314 -16.18 -13.82 3.34
C ILE A 314 -14.76 -13.92 3.89
N SER A 315 -13.89 -13.05 3.42
CA SER A 315 -12.57 -12.81 3.99
C SER A 315 -12.52 -11.39 4.54
N GLY A 316 -11.83 -11.19 5.65
CA GLY A 316 -11.74 -9.88 6.28
C GLY A 316 -10.92 -9.91 7.54
N THR A 317 -10.90 -8.80 8.24
CA THR A 317 -10.06 -8.59 9.43
C THR A 317 -10.92 -8.62 10.70
N THR A 318 -10.28 -8.68 11.86
CA THR A 318 -11.04 -8.63 13.12
C THR A 318 -11.79 -7.30 13.20
N PRO A 319 -13.12 -7.30 13.37
CA PRO A 319 -13.92 -6.08 13.37
C PRO A 319 -13.72 -5.30 14.68
N SER A 320 -14.01 -4.00 14.66
CA SER A 320 -13.98 -3.20 15.89
C SER A 320 -14.94 -3.79 16.93
N ASN A 321 -14.46 -4.03 18.14
CA ASN A 321 -15.19 -4.77 19.18
C ASN A 321 -16.45 -4.04 19.73
N SER A 322 -16.72 -2.79 19.33
CA SER A 322 -17.89 -2.04 19.78
C SER A 322 -18.99 -2.04 18.73
N VAL A 323 -20.14 -2.63 19.07
CA VAL A 323 -21.39 -2.46 18.33
C VAL A 323 -22.20 -1.39 19.06
N GLU A 324 -22.50 -0.28 18.38
CA GLU A 324 -23.36 0.76 18.93
C GLU A 324 -24.84 0.34 18.86
N LEU A 325 -25.58 0.57 19.94
CA LEU A 325 -27.00 0.24 20.04
C LEU A 325 -27.83 1.51 20.21
N ALA A 326 -28.93 1.59 19.47
CA ALA A 326 -29.93 2.64 19.62
C ALA A 326 -31.07 2.19 20.55
N ALA A 327 -31.86 3.14 21.04
CA ALA A 327 -33.10 2.83 21.73
C ALA A 327 -34.10 2.17 20.76
N GLY A 328 -34.72 1.07 21.19
CA GLY A 328 -35.65 0.30 20.36
C GLY A 328 -35.01 -0.97 19.79
N TRP A 329 -35.52 -1.43 18.64
CA TRP A 329 -35.01 -2.63 17.98
C TRP A 329 -33.61 -2.37 17.40
N ASN A 330 -32.73 -3.37 17.48
CA ASN A 330 -31.41 -3.37 16.85
C ASN A 330 -31.21 -4.74 16.20
N LEU A 331 -30.79 -4.78 14.94
CA LEU A 331 -30.46 -6.04 14.26
C LEU A 331 -28.93 -6.17 14.18
N VAL A 332 -28.36 -6.83 15.17
CA VAL A 332 -26.91 -6.91 15.38
C VAL A 332 -26.35 -8.29 15.15
N GLY A 333 -25.12 -8.32 14.66
CA GLY A 333 -24.35 -9.53 14.45
C GLY A 333 -23.57 -9.96 15.69
N TYR A 334 -23.24 -11.25 15.79
CA TYR A 334 -22.30 -11.75 16.78
C TYR A 334 -20.93 -11.95 16.14
N ASN A 335 -19.98 -11.06 16.46
CA ASN A 335 -18.69 -11.02 15.79
C ASN A 335 -17.66 -12.01 16.35
N CYS A 336 -17.92 -12.64 17.51
CA CYS A 336 -16.96 -13.55 18.12
C CYS A 336 -16.98 -14.94 17.47
N SER A 337 -15.78 -15.55 17.38
CA SER A 337 -15.61 -16.91 16.87
C SER A 337 -15.98 -17.98 17.90
N THR A 338 -16.02 -17.63 19.18
CA THR A 338 -16.34 -18.54 20.29
C THR A 338 -17.77 -18.36 20.75
N SER A 339 -18.45 -19.46 21.04
CA SER A 339 -19.75 -19.38 21.71
C SER A 339 -19.59 -18.84 23.12
N GLN A 340 -20.45 -17.90 23.50
CA GLN A 340 -20.59 -17.44 24.87
C GLN A 340 -22.02 -17.62 25.38
N SER A 341 -22.19 -17.63 26.71
CA SER A 341 -23.53 -17.52 27.28
C SER A 341 -24.13 -16.17 26.92
N VAL A 342 -25.46 -16.08 26.88
CA VAL A 342 -26.14 -14.79 26.60
C VAL A 342 -25.77 -13.76 27.66
N ALA A 343 -25.63 -14.17 28.92
CA ALA A 343 -25.23 -13.28 30.02
C ALA A 343 -23.82 -12.70 29.80
N ASP A 344 -22.83 -13.53 29.46
CA ASP A 344 -21.45 -13.08 29.26
C ASP A 344 -21.32 -12.15 28.05
N ALA A 345 -22.01 -12.50 26.95
CA ALA A 345 -21.97 -11.71 25.71
C ALA A 345 -22.55 -10.30 25.87
N LEU A 346 -23.41 -10.09 26.87
CA LEU A 346 -24.17 -8.85 27.08
C LEU A 346 -23.84 -8.16 28.39
N ALA A 347 -22.83 -8.62 29.12
CA ALA A 347 -22.48 -8.08 30.43
C ALA A 347 -22.25 -6.56 30.39
N SER A 348 -21.72 -6.03 29.29
CA SER A 348 -21.49 -4.59 29.09
C SER A 348 -22.76 -3.75 28.98
N ILE A 349 -23.91 -4.37 28.69
CA ILE A 349 -25.22 -3.72 28.54
C ILE A 349 -26.26 -4.31 29.49
N GLU A 350 -25.82 -4.96 30.57
CA GLU A 350 -26.72 -5.53 31.57
C GLU A 350 -27.74 -4.49 32.07
N GLY A 351 -29.02 -4.88 32.09
CA GLY A 351 -30.13 -4.00 32.49
C GLY A 351 -30.56 -2.96 31.45
N LYS A 352 -29.94 -2.91 30.26
CA LYS A 352 -30.27 -1.96 29.18
C LYS A 352 -31.08 -2.57 28.02
N TYR A 353 -31.43 -3.85 28.11
CA TYR A 353 -32.23 -4.55 27.10
C TYR A 353 -33.44 -5.23 27.74
N VAL A 354 -34.49 -5.45 26.94
CA VAL A 354 -35.73 -6.12 27.38
C VAL A 354 -35.71 -7.60 27.01
N SER A 355 -35.39 -7.92 25.76
CA SER A 355 -35.34 -9.29 25.25
C SER A 355 -34.42 -9.37 24.05
N ILE A 356 -33.88 -10.56 23.78
CA ILE A 356 -33.10 -10.86 22.59
C ILE A 356 -33.78 -11.96 21.82
N TRP A 357 -33.76 -11.81 20.50
CA TRP A 357 -34.36 -12.73 19.56
C TRP A 357 -33.30 -13.17 18.56
N ALA A 358 -33.23 -14.47 18.31
CA ALA A 358 -32.37 -15.05 17.28
C ALA A 358 -33.19 -16.01 16.41
N TYR A 359 -32.93 -16.02 15.11
CA TYR A 359 -33.53 -16.99 14.20
C TYR A 359 -32.52 -18.09 13.89
N MET A 360 -32.79 -19.30 14.37
CA MET A 360 -31.88 -20.44 14.26
C MET A 360 -32.63 -21.72 13.91
N ASP A 361 -32.07 -22.49 12.96
CA ASP A 361 -32.63 -23.77 12.50
C ASP A 361 -34.12 -23.68 12.12
N GLY A 362 -34.50 -22.59 11.43
CA GLY A 362 -35.88 -22.34 10.99
C GLY A 362 -36.84 -21.86 12.09
N SER A 363 -36.36 -21.56 13.29
CA SER A 363 -37.20 -21.18 14.44
C SER A 363 -36.68 -19.95 15.18
N TRP A 364 -37.60 -19.15 15.73
CA TRP A 364 -37.25 -18.06 16.63
C TRP A 364 -36.90 -18.58 18.02
N LYS A 365 -35.83 -18.04 18.58
CA LYS A 365 -35.33 -18.25 19.94
C LYS A 365 -35.35 -16.93 20.68
N VAL A 366 -35.72 -16.95 21.96
CA VAL A 366 -35.82 -15.75 22.79
C VAL A 366 -35.03 -15.91 24.09
N TYR A 367 -34.42 -14.82 24.53
CA TYR A 367 -33.90 -14.63 25.87
C TYR A 367 -34.54 -13.38 26.48
N ASP A 368 -35.21 -13.56 27.62
CA ASP A 368 -35.79 -12.50 28.44
C ASP A 368 -35.32 -12.70 29.89
N PRO A 369 -34.44 -11.84 30.42
CA PRO A 369 -33.89 -11.98 31.77
C PRO A 369 -34.96 -11.84 32.86
N ASN A 370 -36.06 -11.13 32.58
CA ASN A 370 -37.18 -10.97 33.51
C ASN A 370 -38.21 -12.10 33.39
N ASN A 371 -38.12 -12.93 32.34
CA ASN A 371 -39.03 -14.04 32.10
C ASN A 371 -38.31 -15.34 31.70
N PRO A 372 -37.52 -15.94 32.62
CA PRO A 372 -36.65 -17.07 32.31
C PRO A 372 -37.41 -18.33 31.87
N GLY A 373 -38.69 -18.48 32.25
CA GLY A 373 -39.52 -19.62 31.84
C GLY A 373 -39.90 -19.61 30.35
N PHE A 374 -39.81 -18.47 29.68
CA PHE A 374 -40.06 -18.30 28.25
C PHE A 374 -38.76 -18.26 27.43
N SER A 375 -37.60 -18.28 28.09
CA SER A 375 -36.29 -18.16 27.43
C SER A 375 -35.78 -19.52 26.93
N ASP A 376 -35.59 -19.65 25.63
CA ASP A 376 -35.02 -20.85 24.99
C ASP A 376 -33.69 -20.58 24.26
N GLN A 377 -33.22 -19.33 24.21
CA GLN A 377 -31.87 -18.96 23.78
C GLN A 377 -30.90 -18.97 24.98
N ARG A 378 -29.94 -19.90 24.99
CA ARG A 378 -28.98 -20.07 26.10
C ARG A 378 -27.56 -19.59 25.80
N CYS A 379 -27.23 -19.40 24.52
CA CYS A 379 -25.92 -18.94 24.09
C CYS A 379 -26.05 -18.07 22.84
N VAL A 380 -25.06 -17.21 22.62
CA VAL A 380 -24.86 -16.54 21.34
C VAL A 380 -23.77 -17.32 20.59
N ARG A 381 -24.08 -17.65 19.33
CA ARG A 381 -23.22 -18.38 18.40
C ARG A 381 -23.49 -17.84 17.01
N GLY A 382 -22.48 -17.76 16.17
CA GLY A 382 -22.76 -17.63 14.74
C GLY A 382 -23.20 -18.99 14.16
N HIS A 383 -23.96 -18.94 13.06
CA HIS A 383 -24.48 -20.11 12.35
C HIS A 383 -23.37 -20.82 11.58
N TYR A 384 -22.75 -21.83 12.20
CA TYR A 384 -21.77 -22.70 11.53
C TYR A 384 -21.91 -24.13 12.04
N ARG A 385 -21.84 -25.11 11.13
CA ARG A 385 -21.50 -26.48 11.53
C ARG A 385 -19.98 -26.62 11.61
N ARG A 386 -19.54 -27.39 12.60
CA ARG A 386 -18.16 -27.88 12.70
C ARG A 386 -17.80 -28.80 11.55
#